data_AF-A0A258TL68-F1
#
_entry.id   AF-A0A258TL68-F1
#
_cell.length_a   1.000
_cell.length_b   1.000
_cell.length_c   1.000
_cell.angle_alpha   90.00
_cell.angle_beta   90.00
_cell.angle_gamma   90.00
#
_symmetry.space_group_name_H-M   'P 1'
#
loop_
_entity.id
_entity.type
_entity.pdbx_description
1 polymer ?
#
loop_
_entity_poly.entity_id
_entity_poly.type
_entity_poly.pdbx_seq_one_letter_code
_entity_poly.pdbx_strand_id
1 'polypeptide(L)'
;MDDLEKKESIISECESEQIHVPESIQPFGFLLVVDENNFIIKHSVNTDVISDEPVASWVGLSIKILGDKFLSQLEHAQIELITINQMYTFFVAELLGREFTANIYRGD
;
A
#
# COMPACT_ATOMS: atom_id res chain seq x y z
N MET A 1 -23.62 -17.74 37.39
CA MET A 1 -23.90 -16.35 37.00
C MET A 1 -22.56 -15.63 37.06
N ASP A 2 -21.61 -16.06 36.22
CA ASP A 2 -20.19 -15.68 36.25
C ASP A 2 -19.55 -15.75 34.84
N ASP A 3 -20.16 -16.51 33.91
CA ASP A 3 -19.64 -16.67 32.55
C ASP A 3 -20.04 -15.57 31.57
N LEU A 4 -21.02 -14.72 31.93
CA LEU A 4 -21.51 -13.62 31.08
C LEU A 4 -20.66 -12.35 31.26
N GLU A 5 -20.29 -11.98 32.49
CA GLU A 5 -19.44 -10.81 32.75
C GLU A 5 -18.03 -10.96 32.17
N LYS A 6 -17.47 -12.18 32.16
CA LYS A 6 -16.17 -12.44 31.51
C LYS A 6 -16.22 -12.26 29.98
N LYS A 7 -17.34 -12.58 29.34
CA LYS A 7 -17.49 -12.49 27.88
C LYS A 7 -17.53 -11.05 27.37
N GLU A 8 -18.17 -10.15 28.13
CA GLU A 8 -18.22 -8.73 27.77
C GLU A 8 -16.83 -8.06 27.82
N SER A 9 -15.97 -8.48 28.75
CA SER A 9 -14.60 -7.96 28.84
C SER A 9 -13.70 -8.35 27.67
N ILE A 10 -13.84 -9.58 27.13
CA ILE A 10 -12.97 -10.08 26.05
C ILE A 10 -13.28 -9.38 24.71
N ILE A 11 -14.54 -9.06 24.45
CA ILE A 11 -14.95 -8.34 23.24
C ILE A 11 -14.43 -6.90 23.27
N SER A 12 -14.48 -6.25 24.45
CA SER A 12 -13.98 -4.89 24.63
C SER A 12 -12.47 -4.74 24.40
N GLU A 13 -11.67 -5.78 24.67
CA GLU A 13 -10.22 -5.76 24.46
C GLU A 13 -9.88 -6.00 22.97
N CYS A 14 -10.54 -6.97 22.32
CA CYS A 14 -10.37 -7.24 20.89
C CYS A 14 -10.81 -6.07 20.00
N GLU A 15 -11.87 -5.35 20.35
CA GLU A 15 -12.35 -4.17 19.60
C GLU A 15 -11.44 -2.94 19.77
N SER A 16 -10.58 -2.94 20.79
CA SER A 16 -9.62 -1.86 21.06
C SER A 16 -8.27 -2.04 20.35
N GLU A 17 -8.02 -3.21 19.76
CA GLU A 17 -6.77 -3.49 19.05
C GLU A 17 -6.69 -2.61 17.78
N GLN A 18 -5.59 -1.86 17.63
CA GLN A 18 -5.37 -0.98 16.49
C GLN A 18 -4.96 -1.75 15.23
N ILE A 19 -5.84 -2.62 14.74
CA ILE A 19 -5.62 -3.38 13.50
C ILE A 19 -5.62 -2.51 12.25
N HIS A 20 -6.15 -1.28 12.33
CA HIS A 20 -6.28 -0.34 11.21
C HIS A 20 -4.97 0.41 10.89
N VAL A 21 -4.00 0.43 11.79
CA VAL A 21 -2.67 1.01 11.57
C VAL A 21 -1.60 0.00 11.99
N PRO A 22 -1.50 -1.14 11.29
CA PRO A 22 -0.48 -2.12 11.61
C PRO A 22 0.89 -1.51 11.30
N GLU A 23 1.86 -1.63 12.23
CA GLU A 23 3.23 -1.16 12.03
C GLU A 23 4.01 -1.95 10.95
N SER A 24 3.37 -2.95 10.33
CA SER A 24 3.97 -3.84 9.34
C SER A 24 2.94 -4.34 8.32
N ILE A 25 3.42 -4.72 7.14
CA ILE A 25 2.63 -5.38 6.10
C ILE A 25 3.02 -6.86 5.99
N GLN A 26 2.18 -7.65 5.30
CA GLN A 26 2.51 -9.04 4.99
C GLN A 26 3.75 -9.12 4.07
N PRO A 27 4.64 -10.12 4.24
CA PRO A 27 5.99 -10.10 3.66
C PRO A 27 6.07 -10.51 2.18
N PHE A 28 4.97 -10.92 1.54
CA PHE A 28 4.99 -11.42 0.16
C PHE A 28 4.95 -10.33 -0.91
N GLY A 29 4.81 -9.07 -0.50
CA GLY A 29 4.78 -7.92 -1.40
C GLY A 29 5.41 -6.71 -0.73
N PHE A 30 5.41 -5.61 -1.47
CA PHE A 30 5.92 -4.33 -1.02
C PHE A 30 4.82 -3.28 -1.08
N LEU A 31 4.96 -2.25 -0.25
CA LEU A 31 4.06 -1.10 -0.24
C LEU A 31 4.85 0.15 -0.58
N LEU A 32 4.30 0.96 -1.49
CA LEU A 32 4.80 2.30 -1.78
C LEU A 32 3.67 3.30 -1.49
N VAL A 33 3.99 4.33 -0.70
CA VAL A 33 3.14 5.51 -0.54
C VAL A 33 3.70 6.59 -1.44
N VAL A 34 2.85 7.14 -2.29
CA VAL A 34 3.26 8.04 -3.37
C VAL A 34 2.50 9.36 -3.23
N ASP A 35 3.20 10.47 -3.46
CA ASP A 35 2.60 11.79 -3.56
C ASP A 35 1.64 11.84 -4.75
N GLU A 36 0.40 12.21 -4.48
CA GLU A 36 -0.64 12.30 -5.50
C GLU A 36 -0.30 13.31 -6.61
N ASN A 37 0.42 14.39 -6.33
CA ASN A 37 0.60 15.48 -7.30
C ASN A 37 1.80 15.29 -8.24
N ASN A 38 2.85 14.61 -7.77
CA ASN A 38 4.12 14.50 -8.49
C ASN A 38 4.63 13.07 -8.64
N PHE A 39 3.87 12.08 -8.15
CA PHE A 39 4.21 10.67 -8.24
C PHE A 39 5.58 10.30 -7.66
N ILE A 40 6.02 11.03 -6.64
CA ILE A 40 7.24 10.75 -5.90
C ILE A 40 6.94 9.88 -4.67
N ILE A 41 7.73 8.83 -4.47
CA ILE A 41 7.61 7.91 -3.33
C ILE A 41 7.94 8.66 -2.03
N LYS A 42 7.00 8.66 -1.08
CA LYS A 42 7.12 9.23 0.26
C LYS A 42 7.53 8.18 1.29
N HIS A 43 7.00 6.97 1.16
CA HIS A 43 7.31 5.84 2.02
C HIS A 43 7.39 4.55 1.21
N SER A 44 8.24 3.64 1.66
CA SER A 44 8.45 2.31 1.10
C SER A 44 8.53 1.29 2.22
N VAL A 45 7.99 0.10 1.99
CA VAL A 45 8.04 -1.03 2.92
C VAL A 45 8.27 -2.32 2.13
N ASN A 46 9.16 -3.19 2.61
CA ASN A 46 9.48 -4.49 2.02
C ASN A 46 9.95 -4.46 0.56
N THR A 47 10.59 -3.40 0.07
CA THR A 47 11.11 -3.36 -1.32
C THR A 47 12.30 -4.29 -1.54
N ASP A 48 12.86 -4.84 -0.46
CA ASP A 48 13.88 -5.89 -0.47
C ASP A 48 13.38 -7.23 -1.03
N VAL A 49 12.05 -7.44 -1.09
CA VAL A 49 11.47 -8.64 -1.74
C VAL A 49 11.72 -8.70 -3.25
N ILE A 50 12.13 -7.57 -3.85
CA ILE A 50 12.26 -7.40 -5.29
C ILE A 50 13.61 -6.82 -5.72
N SER A 51 14.28 -6.06 -4.85
CA SER A 51 15.54 -5.40 -5.14
C SER A 51 16.51 -5.55 -3.99
N ASP A 52 17.81 -5.66 -4.26
CA ASP A 52 18.84 -5.68 -3.22
C ASP A 52 19.11 -4.27 -2.62
N GLU A 53 18.45 -3.23 -3.15
CA GLU A 53 18.59 -1.86 -2.67
C GLU A 53 17.91 -1.68 -1.30
N PRO A 54 18.53 -0.93 -0.37
CA PRO A 54 17.93 -0.67 0.94
C PRO A 54 16.54 -0.02 0.82
N VAL A 55 15.58 -0.42 1.65
CA VAL A 55 14.20 0.12 1.59
C VAL A 55 14.16 1.66 1.58
N ALA A 56 15.03 2.31 2.36
CA ALA A 56 15.11 3.77 2.44
C ALA A 56 15.57 4.46 1.14
N SER A 57 16.27 3.77 0.23
CA SER A 57 16.76 4.37 -1.02
C SER A 57 15.64 4.64 -2.03
N TRP A 58 14.45 4.07 -1.81
CA TRP A 58 13.28 4.23 -2.67
C TRP A 58 12.56 5.57 -2.45
N VAL A 59 12.70 6.16 -1.26
CA VAL A 59 12.07 7.44 -0.93
C VAL A 59 12.68 8.56 -1.77
N GLY A 60 11.83 9.37 -2.40
CA GLY A 60 12.24 10.44 -3.30
C GLY A 60 12.38 10.02 -4.77
N LEU A 61 12.32 8.73 -5.08
CA LEU A 61 12.26 8.26 -6.47
C LEU A 61 10.87 8.50 -7.07
N SER A 62 10.83 8.72 -8.38
CA SER A 62 9.58 8.74 -9.13
C SER A 62 9.04 7.32 -9.32
N ILE A 63 7.71 7.15 -9.24
CA ILE A 63 7.05 5.86 -9.50
C ILE A 63 7.30 5.33 -10.92
N LYS A 64 7.83 6.18 -11.82
CA LYS A 64 8.31 5.81 -13.16
C LYS A 64 9.28 4.63 -13.17
N ILE A 65 9.94 4.34 -12.05
CA ILE A 65 10.77 3.12 -11.89
C ILE A 65 10.00 1.82 -12.17
N LEU A 66 8.67 1.83 -12.04
CA LEU A 66 7.76 0.71 -12.37
C LEU A 66 7.34 0.67 -13.85
N GLY A 67 7.95 1.52 -14.68
CA GLY A 67 7.74 1.60 -16.12
C GLY A 67 6.82 2.75 -16.55
N ASP A 68 7.09 3.28 -17.75
CA ASP A 68 6.32 4.39 -18.35
C ASP A 68 4.82 4.04 -18.49
N LYS A 69 4.55 2.79 -18.88
CA LYS A 69 3.18 2.29 -19.03
C LYS A 69 2.41 2.34 -17.71
N PHE A 70 3.06 1.98 -16.60
CA PHE A 70 2.44 2.01 -15.28
C PHE A 70 2.12 3.44 -14.85
N LEU A 71 3.05 4.38 -15.05
CA LEU A 71 2.83 5.79 -14.75
C LEU A 71 1.63 6.35 -15.52
N SER A 72 1.54 6.10 -16.84
CA SER A 72 0.40 6.56 -17.64
C SER A 72 -0.93 5.93 -17.21
N GLN A 73 -0.93 4.68 -16.75
CA GLN A 73 -2.14 4.05 -16.21
C GLN A 73 -2.56 4.70 -14.89
N LEU A 74 -1.60 4.99 -14.01
CA LEU A 74 -1.85 5.65 -12.73
C LEU A 74 -2.35 7.09 -12.91
N GLU A 75 -1.79 7.85 -13.86
CA GLU A 75 -2.25 9.21 -14.20
C GLU A 75 -3.71 9.22 -14.65
N HIS A 76 -4.12 8.28 -15.49
CA HIS A 76 -5.53 8.14 -15.88
C HIS A 76 -6.42 7.77 -14.70
N ALA A 77 -5.95 6.84 -13.85
CA ALA A 77 -6.68 6.36 -12.70
C ALA A 77 -6.87 7.38 -11.60
N GLN A 78 -5.91 8.29 -11.43
CA GLN A 78 -5.95 9.34 -10.44
C GLN A 78 -7.24 10.16 -10.55
N ILE A 79 -7.69 10.44 -11.78
CA ILE A 79 -8.94 11.16 -12.05
C ILE A 79 -10.14 10.40 -11.46
N GLU A 80 -10.16 9.07 -11.63
CA GLU A 80 -11.24 8.20 -11.12
C GLU A 80 -11.16 8.05 -9.60
N LEU A 81 -9.96 7.88 -9.05
CA LEU A 81 -9.69 7.73 -7.61
C LEU A 81 -10.11 8.96 -6.80
N ILE A 82 -9.84 10.17 -7.31
CA ILE A 82 -10.28 11.43 -6.69
C ILE A 82 -11.82 11.48 -6.58
N THR A 83 -12.52 10.84 -7.51
CA THR A 83 -13.98 10.96 -7.64
C THR A 83 -14.74 9.90 -6.83
N ILE A 84 -14.23 8.67 -6.77
CA ILE A 84 -14.98 7.50 -6.28
C ILE A 84 -14.53 7.03 -4.89
N ASN A 85 -13.34 7.42 -4.42
CA ASN A 85 -12.72 6.97 -3.17
C ASN A 85 -12.79 5.44 -2.97
N GLN A 86 -12.39 4.69 -4.00
CA GLN A 86 -12.33 3.22 -3.99
C GLN A 86 -10.95 2.72 -4.37
N MET A 87 -10.61 1.51 -3.92
CA MET A 87 -9.38 0.83 -4.36
C MET A 87 -9.46 0.52 -5.86
N TYR A 88 -8.36 0.76 -6.56
CA TYR A 88 -8.20 0.49 -7.98
C TYR A 88 -7.09 -0.53 -8.21
N THR A 89 -7.38 -1.62 -8.91
CA THR A 89 -6.40 -2.67 -9.20
C THR A 89 -5.83 -2.48 -10.61
N PHE A 90 -4.51 -2.30 -10.70
CA PHE A 90 -3.76 -2.30 -11.94
C PHE A 90 -3.16 -3.67 -12.20
N PHE A 91 -3.33 -4.09 -13.46
CA PHE A 91 -2.67 -5.28 -13.97
C PHE A 91 -1.34 -4.86 -14.58
N VAL A 92 -0.28 -5.17 -13.82
CA VAL A 92 1.12 -5.27 -14.24
C VAL A 92 1.92 -3.96 -14.20
N ALA A 93 2.53 -3.70 -13.03
CA ALA A 93 3.78 -2.95 -12.93
C ALA A 93 4.94 -3.88 -13.33
N GLU A 94 5.92 -3.38 -14.09
CA GLU A 94 7.13 -4.14 -14.42
C GLU A 94 8.34 -3.50 -13.74
N LEU A 95 9.13 -4.30 -13.02
CA LEU A 95 10.32 -3.84 -12.34
C LEU A 95 11.37 -4.95 -12.34
N LEU A 96 12.58 -4.62 -12.81
CA LEU A 96 13.71 -5.56 -12.91
C LEU A 96 13.34 -6.87 -13.68
N GLY A 97 12.49 -6.75 -14.71
CA GLY A 97 12.05 -7.89 -15.53
C GLY A 97 11.04 -8.82 -14.83
N ARG A 98 10.43 -8.37 -13.74
CA ARG A 98 9.35 -9.08 -13.03
C ARG A 98 8.05 -8.29 -13.13
N GLU A 99 6.94 -9.01 -13.25
CA GLU A 99 5.58 -8.45 -13.33
C GLU A 99 4.86 -8.52 -11.98
N PHE A 100 4.12 -7.47 -11.62
CA PHE A 100 3.40 -7.37 -10.34
C PHE A 100 1.98 -6.86 -10.53
N THR A 101 1.03 -7.45 -9.80
CA THR A 101 -0.27 -6.81 -9.59
C THR A 101 -0.11 -5.67 -8.59
N ALA A 102 -0.55 -4.47 -8.96
CA ALA A 102 -0.51 -3.30 -8.09
C ALA A 102 -1.93 -2.92 -7.69
N ASN A 103 -2.21 -2.92 -6.39
CA ASN A 103 -3.46 -2.39 -5.85
C ASN A 103 -3.18 -0.97 -5.36
N ILE A 104 -3.97 -0.03 -5.85
CA ILE A 104 -3.80 1.40 -5.59
C ILE A 104 -4.99 1.87 -4.78
N TYR A 105 -4.69 2.55 -3.69
CA TYR A 105 -5.67 3.16 -2.82
C TYR A 105 -5.23 4.59 -2.55
N ARG A 106 -6.19 5.51 -2.57
CA ARG A 106 -5.97 6.88 -2.17
C ARG A 106 -6.14 6.94 -0.65
N GLY A 107 -5.05 7.16 0.08
CA GLY A 107 -5.13 7.43 1.52
C GLY A 107 -5.81 8.78 1.78
N ASP A 108 -6.54 8.86 2.89
CA ASP A 108 -7.15 10.10 3.40
C ASP A 108 -6.09 11.09 3.93
#